data_AF-A0A7S2V297-F1
#
_entry.id   AF-A0A7S2V297-F1
#
_cell.length_a   1.000
_cell.length_b   1.000
_cell.length_c   1.000
_cell.angle_alpha   90.00
_cell.angle_beta   90.00
_cell.angle_gamma   90.00
#
_symmetry.space_group_name_H-M   'P 1'
#
loop_
_entity.id
_entity.type
_entity.pdbx_description
1 polymer ?
#
loop_
_entity_poly.entity_id
_entity_poly.type
_entity_poly.pdbx_seq_one_letter_code
_entity_poly.pdbx_strand_id
1 'polypeptide(L)'
;RGLVLVKDLAPGGNAALSAKIRVGDTLCRAADPTVGARSVVSLEAVDLDGTLQNLGALSFASRQKQLVLIFKRLVKREMVNVKIALPDGGEKTLQMLSGSNLRGEMIRQGLPEYIYDPETKRYDQPFITGNCGGEGICGTCLIEVMDGPEMLSEADNLENMLLENQPIRWRLSCRTFVGPDNKSGSVKVRAVPQKEMRESRKK
;
A
#
# COMPACT_ATOMS: atom_id res chain seq x y z
N ARG A 1 17.45 9.90 -14.10
CA ARG A 1 17.10 8.93 -13.04
C ARG A 1 16.67 7.65 -13.74
N GLY A 2 17.47 6.59 -13.59
CA GLY A 2 17.33 5.33 -14.32
C GLY A 2 17.04 4.17 -13.37
N LEU A 3 16.74 3.00 -13.93
CA LEU A 3 16.56 1.78 -13.16
C LEU A 3 17.44 0.71 -13.78
N VAL A 4 18.35 0.13 -13.00
CA VAL A 4 19.24 -0.93 -13.48
C VAL A 4 18.56 -2.29 -13.32
N LEU A 5 18.24 -2.89 -14.46
CA LEU A 5 17.57 -4.19 -14.56
C LEU A 5 18.56 -5.29 -14.92
N VAL A 6 18.36 -6.47 -14.36
CA VAL A 6 19.02 -7.69 -14.81
C VAL A 6 18.47 -8.04 -16.19
N LYS A 7 19.27 -7.80 -17.24
CA LYS A 7 18.87 -8.08 -18.62
C LYS A 7 18.93 -9.58 -18.96
N ASP A 8 19.96 -10.27 -18.48
CA ASP A 8 20.20 -11.69 -18.73
C ASP A 8 21.12 -12.27 -17.65
N LEU A 9 21.20 -13.60 -17.55
CA LEU A 9 22.10 -14.33 -16.64
C LEU A 9 23.02 -15.24 -17.44
N ALA A 10 24.33 -15.12 -17.23
CA ALA A 10 25.31 -15.97 -17.90
C ALA A 10 25.06 -17.46 -17.60
N PRO A 11 24.94 -18.34 -18.62
CA PRO A 11 24.77 -19.78 -18.43
C PRO A 11 25.89 -20.36 -17.57
N GLY A 12 25.53 -21.11 -16.52
CA GLY A 12 26.50 -21.70 -15.57
C GLY A 12 27.17 -20.71 -14.61
N GLY A 13 26.84 -19.41 -14.67
CA GLY A 13 27.37 -18.42 -13.74
C GLY A 13 26.73 -18.51 -12.34
N ASN A 14 27.44 -18.02 -11.31
CA ASN A 14 26.96 -18.05 -9.92
C ASN A 14 25.57 -17.43 -9.72
N ALA A 15 25.27 -16.35 -10.45
CA ALA A 15 23.95 -15.72 -10.39
C ALA A 15 22.84 -16.65 -10.90
N ALA A 16 23.06 -17.33 -12.03
CA ALA A 16 22.13 -18.31 -12.59
C ALA A 16 21.99 -19.54 -11.67
N LEU A 17 23.10 -20.08 -11.17
CA LEU A 17 23.11 -21.26 -10.28
C LEU A 17 22.44 -20.98 -8.92
N SER A 18 22.47 -19.74 -8.45
CA SER A 18 21.88 -19.38 -7.15
C SER A 18 20.34 -19.41 -7.14
N ALA A 19 19.70 -19.26 -8.30
CA ALA A 19 18.25 -19.03 -8.47
C ALA A 19 17.66 -17.84 -7.68
N LYS A 20 18.50 -17.01 -7.05
CA LYS A 20 18.07 -15.85 -6.23
C LYS A 20 17.81 -14.61 -7.07
N ILE A 21 18.51 -14.46 -8.18
CA ILE A 21 18.39 -13.33 -9.12
C ILE A 21 17.65 -13.83 -10.37
N ARG A 22 16.74 -13.02 -10.90
CA ARG A 22 16.01 -13.29 -12.13
C ARG A 22 16.13 -12.13 -13.11
N VAL A 23 15.97 -12.44 -14.39
CA VAL A 23 15.82 -11.42 -15.43
C VAL A 23 14.64 -10.51 -15.07
N GLY A 24 14.85 -9.20 -15.14
CA GLY A 24 13.90 -8.17 -14.72
C GLY A 24 13.99 -7.75 -13.24
N ASP A 25 14.78 -8.44 -12.42
CA ASP A 25 15.07 -7.94 -11.06
C ASP A 25 15.87 -6.63 -11.15
N THR A 26 15.62 -5.74 -10.20
CA THR A 26 16.22 -4.41 -10.13
C THR A 26 17.27 -4.36 -9.05
N LEU A 27 18.47 -3.87 -9.36
CA LEU A 27 19.48 -3.59 -8.34
C LEU A 27 19.12 -2.30 -7.59
N CYS A 28 18.85 -2.41 -6.29
CA CYS A 28 18.35 -1.29 -5.50
C CYS A 28 19.37 -0.78 -4.48
N ARG A 29 20.19 -1.65 -3.90
CA ARG A 29 21.17 -1.24 -2.89
C ARG A 29 22.41 -2.12 -2.95
N ALA A 30 23.53 -1.56 -2.49
CA ALA A 30 24.75 -2.28 -2.23
C ALA A 30 25.29 -1.90 -0.84
N ALA A 31 25.93 -2.83 -0.16
CA ALA A 31 26.53 -2.61 1.14
C ALA A 31 27.81 -3.43 1.32
N ASP A 32 28.75 -2.90 2.11
CA ASP A 32 29.83 -3.70 2.66
C ASP A 32 29.35 -4.35 3.98
N PRO A 33 29.29 -5.69 4.06
CA PRO A 33 28.80 -6.38 5.25
C PRO A 33 29.66 -6.15 6.50
N THR A 34 30.91 -5.73 6.37
CA THR A 34 31.89 -5.59 7.46
C THR A 34 31.87 -4.23 8.14
N VAL A 35 31.32 -3.21 7.48
CA VAL A 35 31.32 -1.80 7.96
C VAL A 35 29.97 -1.42 8.60
N GLY A 36 29.04 -2.38 8.70
CA GLY A 36 27.70 -2.17 9.28
C GLY A 36 26.84 -1.22 8.46
N ALA A 37 25.74 -0.72 9.05
CA ALA A 37 24.72 0.07 8.34
C ALA A 37 25.21 1.39 7.70
N ARG A 38 26.45 1.82 7.98
CA ARG A 38 27.04 3.06 7.44
C ARG A 38 27.60 2.92 6.03
N SER A 39 27.74 1.71 5.50
CA SER A 39 28.25 1.45 4.13
C SER A 39 27.14 1.19 3.11
N VAL A 40 25.87 1.42 3.45
CA VAL A 40 24.78 1.12 2.54
C VAL A 40 24.57 2.26 1.55
N VAL A 41 24.73 1.97 0.27
CA VAL A 41 24.48 2.90 -0.83
C VAL A 41 23.17 2.51 -1.52
N SER A 42 22.31 3.51 -1.74
CA SER A 42 21.14 3.34 -2.60
C SER A 42 21.55 3.43 -4.06
N LEU A 43 21.08 2.48 -4.85
CA LEU A 43 21.23 2.41 -6.30
C LEU A 43 19.88 2.61 -7.00
N GLU A 44 18.81 2.86 -6.23
CA GLU A 44 17.50 3.20 -6.77
C GLU A 44 17.55 4.53 -7.52
N ALA A 45 16.91 4.61 -8.68
CA ALA A 45 16.85 5.80 -9.53
C ALA A 45 18.22 6.25 -10.11
N VAL A 46 19.27 5.44 -9.96
CA VAL A 46 20.61 5.67 -10.51
C VAL A 46 20.72 4.99 -11.88
N ASP A 47 21.36 5.65 -12.85
CA ASP A 47 21.66 5.03 -14.14
C ASP A 47 22.84 4.04 -14.02
N LEU A 48 23.23 3.45 -15.16
CA LEU A 48 24.29 2.45 -15.18
C LEU A 48 25.63 3.02 -14.69
N ASP A 49 26.02 4.20 -15.17
CA ASP A 49 27.31 4.81 -14.85
C ASP A 49 27.41 5.18 -13.38
N GLY A 50 26.36 5.82 -12.83
CA GLY A 50 26.28 6.10 -11.40
C GLY A 50 26.27 4.81 -10.57
N THR A 51 25.64 3.75 -11.07
CA THR A 51 25.64 2.45 -10.38
C THR A 51 27.06 1.86 -10.30
N LEU A 52 27.78 1.85 -11.42
CA LEU A 52 29.17 1.37 -11.48
C LEU A 52 30.10 2.20 -10.59
N GLN A 53 29.94 3.52 -10.58
CA GLN A 53 30.71 4.41 -9.72
C GLN A 53 30.49 4.10 -8.24
N ASN A 54 29.24 3.96 -7.81
CA ASN A 54 28.89 3.66 -6.42
C ASN A 54 29.39 2.27 -5.98
N LEU A 55 29.25 1.26 -6.85
CA LEU A 55 29.77 -0.08 -6.59
C LEU A 55 31.30 -0.10 -6.52
N GLY A 56 31.99 0.63 -7.40
CA GLY A 56 33.44 0.75 -7.41
C GLY A 56 33.96 1.41 -6.12
N ALA A 57 33.34 2.51 -5.69
CA ALA A 57 33.68 3.18 -4.45
C ALA A 57 33.52 2.27 -3.22
N LEU A 58 32.42 1.51 -3.17
CA LEU A 58 32.18 0.52 -2.11
C LEU A 58 33.19 -0.62 -2.15
N SER A 59 33.49 -1.16 -3.33
CA SER A 59 34.45 -2.25 -3.49
C SER A 59 35.86 -1.84 -3.07
N PHE A 60 36.26 -0.59 -3.33
CA PHE A 60 37.58 -0.08 -2.94
C PHE A 60 37.67 0.15 -1.42
N ALA A 61 36.59 0.64 -0.81
CA ALA A 61 36.51 0.80 0.63
C ALA A 61 36.44 -0.54 1.39
N SER A 62 36.06 -1.63 0.69
CA SER A 62 35.83 -2.92 1.33
C SER A 62 37.10 -3.70 1.66
N ARG A 63 37.27 -4.01 2.95
CA ARG A 63 38.42 -4.78 3.46
C ARG A 63 38.38 -6.27 3.07
N GLN A 64 37.19 -6.81 2.78
CA GLN A 64 37.00 -8.24 2.46
C GLN A 64 36.70 -8.50 0.97
N LYS A 65 36.69 -7.48 0.11
CA LYS A 65 36.30 -7.59 -1.32
C LYS A 65 34.93 -8.27 -1.51
N GLN A 66 34.02 -8.14 -0.55
CA GLN A 66 32.68 -8.71 -0.60
C GLN A 66 31.64 -7.60 -0.51
N LEU A 67 30.61 -7.71 -1.35
CA LEU A 67 29.48 -6.78 -1.36
C LEU A 67 28.19 -7.58 -1.19
N VAL A 68 27.27 -7.03 -0.41
CA VAL A 68 25.88 -7.50 -0.34
C VAL A 68 25.05 -6.62 -1.28
N LEU A 69 24.45 -7.26 -2.28
CA LEU A 69 23.57 -6.60 -3.24
C LEU A 69 22.11 -6.92 -2.88
N ILE A 70 21.26 -5.90 -2.90
CA ILE A 70 19.82 -6.04 -2.68
C ILE A 70 19.11 -5.81 -4.00
N PHE A 71 18.43 -6.86 -4.45
CA PHE A 71 17.57 -6.83 -5.62
C PHE A 71 16.11 -6.76 -5.21
N LYS A 72 15.31 -5.97 -5.93
CA LYS A 72 13.85 -5.99 -5.84
C LYS A 72 13.27 -6.53 -7.14
N ARG A 73 12.28 -7.41 -7.03
CA ARG A 73 11.54 -7.90 -8.19
C ARG A 73 10.40 -6.95 -8.51
N LEU A 74 10.34 -6.48 -9.76
CA LEU A 74 9.15 -5.81 -10.26
C LEU A 74 8.07 -6.87 -10.47
N VAL A 75 6.94 -6.69 -9.79
CA VAL A 75 5.78 -7.57 -9.91
C VAL A 75 4.64 -6.75 -10.51
N LYS A 76 3.97 -7.31 -11.51
CA LYS A 76 2.75 -6.70 -12.05
C LYS A 76 1.69 -6.68 -10.94
N ARG A 77 1.13 -5.49 -10.68
CA ARG A 77 0.06 -5.34 -9.70
C ARG A 77 -1.20 -6.03 -10.21
N GLU A 78 -1.75 -6.93 -9.41
CA GLU A 78 -3.01 -7.61 -9.73
C GLU A 78 -4.21 -6.66 -9.60
N MET A 79 -5.32 -7.01 -10.27
CA MET A 79 -6.56 -6.24 -10.20
C MET A 79 -7.50 -6.80 -9.13
N VAL A 80 -8.17 -5.91 -8.41
CA VAL A 80 -9.19 -6.22 -7.41
C VAL A 80 -10.49 -5.52 -7.79
N ASN A 81 -11.59 -6.28 -7.80
CA ASN A 81 -12.94 -5.76 -8.00
C ASN A 81 -13.56 -5.35 -6.66
N VAL A 82 -13.76 -4.06 -6.45
CA VAL A 82 -14.32 -3.52 -5.21
C VAL A 82 -15.77 -3.11 -5.47
N LYS A 83 -16.72 -3.87 -4.93
CA LYS A 83 -18.15 -3.56 -4.98
C LYS A 83 -18.50 -2.65 -3.80
N ILE A 84 -19.06 -1.49 -4.08
CA ILE A 84 -19.38 -0.46 -3.08
C ILE A 84 -20.89 -0.25 -3.08
N ALA A 85 -21.54 -0.61 -1.98
CA ALA A 85 -22.91 -0.20 -1.70
C ALA A 85 -22.91 1.27 -1.24
N LEU A 86 -23.65 2.11 -1.97
CA LEU A 86 -23.70 3.56 -1.78
C LEU A 86 -24.84 3.95 -0.83
N PRO A 87 -24.70 5.07 -0.09
CA PRO A 87 -25.72 5.58 0.84
C PRO A 87 -27.07 6.01 0.23
N ASP A 88 -27.16 6.08 -1.10
CA ASP A 88 -28.38 6.36 -1.86
C ASP A 88 -29.11 5.09 -2.32
N GLY A 89 -28.59 3.91 -1.94
CA GLY A 89 -29.11 2.60 -2.35
C GLY A 89 -28.49 2.07 -3.66
N GLY A 90 -27.64 2.86 -4.33
CA GLY A 90 -26.90 2.41 -5.51
C GLY A 90 -25.78 1.42 -5.18
N GLU A 91 -25.27 0.72 -6.19
CA GLU A 91 -24.07 -0.10 -6.10
C GLU A 91 -23.12 0.24 -7.26
N LYS A 92 -21.83 0.42 -6.97
CA LYS A 92 -20.80 0.64 -7.99
C LYS A 92 -19.66 -0.35 -7.83
N THR A 93 -19.20 -0.93 -8.93
CA THR A 93 -18.00 -1.78 -8.95
C THR A 93 -16.83 -0.97 -9.49
N LEU A 94 -15.78 -0.84 -8.68
CA LEU A 94 -14.53 -0.18 -9.06
C LEU A 94 -13.43 -1.22 -9.26
N GLN A 95 -12.58 -1.00 -10.26
CA GLN A 95 -11.40 -1.82 -10.48
C GLN A 95 -10.19 -1.10 -9.90
N MET A 96 -9.54 -1.73 -8.92
CA MET A 96 -8.42 -1.15 -8.19
C MET A 96 -7.20 -2.05 -8.32
N LEU A 97 -6.01 -1.44 -8.45
CA LEU A 97 -4.77 -2.20 -8.40
C LEU A 97 -4.50 -2.64 -6.96
N SER A 98 -4.04 -3.88 -6.77
CA SER A 98 -3.57 -4.37 -5.47
C SER A 98 -2.54 -3.41 -4.85
N GLY A 99 -2.66 -3.14 -3.55
CA GLY A 99 -1.88 -2.13 -2.82
C GLY A 99 -2.42 -0.70 -2.96
N SER A 100 -3.53 -0.47 -3.69
CA SER A 100 -4.13 0.86 -3.77
C SER A 100 -4.90 1.21 -2.49
N ASN A 101 -4.86 2.48 -2.12
CA ASN A 101 -5.66 3.02 -1.02
C ASN A 101 -7.13 3.15 -1.42
N LEU A 102 -8.04 2.57 -0.64
CA LEU A 102 -9.47 2.49 -0.97
C LEU A 102 -10.09 3.88 -1.15
N ARG A 103 -9.89 4.80 -0.18
CA ARG A 103 -10.36 6.18 -0.29
C ARG A 103 -9.81 6.89 -1.53
N GLY A 104 -8.51 6.78 -1.76
CA GLY A 104 -7.85 7.43 -2.89
C GLY A 104 -8.42 6.98 -4.24
N GLU A 105 -8.69 5.69 -4.40
CA GLU A 105 -9.32 5.14 -5.61
C GLU A 105 -10.78 5.58 -5.76
N MET A 106 -11.56 5.62 -4.66
CA MET A 106 -12.93 6.13 -4.71
C MET A 106 -12.97 7.58 -5.23
N ILE A 107 -12.06 8.44 -4.76
CA ILE A 107 -11.96 9.82 -5.28
C ILE A 107 -11.57 9.82 -6.75
N ARG A 108 -10.50 9.08 -7.11
CA ARG A 108 -9.97 9.06 -8.48
C ARG A 108 -11.00 8.55 -9.49
N GLN A 109 -11.84 7.61 -9.09
CA GLN A 109 -12.87 6.99 -9.95
C GLN A 109 -14.24 7.65 -9.81
N GLY A 110 -14.29 8.87 -9.27
CA GLY A 110 -15.48 9.73 -9.25
C GLY A 110 -16.55 9.28 -8.26
N LEU A 111 -16.17 9.04 -7.00
CA LEU A 111 -17.07 8.87 -5.86
C LEU A 111 -16.70 9.74 -4.62
N PRO A 112 -16.15 10.97 -4.75
CA PRO A 112 -15.77 11.77 -3.58
C PRO A 112 -16.92 12.07 -2.60
N GLU A 113 -18.15 12.18 -3.09
CA GLU A 113 -19.37 12.50 -2.34
C GLU A 113 -19.86 11.34 -1.45
N TYR A 114 -19.42 10.12 -1.72
CA TYR A 114 -19.84 8.91 -1.00
C TYR A 114 -18.82 8.40 0.03
N ILE A 115 -17.77 9.18 0.30
CA ILE A 115 -16.69 8.78 1.22
C ILE A 115 -16.97 9.27 2.63
N TYR A 116 -17.46 10.49 2.76
CA TYR A 116 -17.54 11.19 4.03
C TYR A 116 -18.98 11.43 4.43
N ASP A 117 -19.23 11.32 5.72
CA ASP A 117 -20.48 11.74 6.31
C ASP A 117 -20.38 13.14 6.92
N PRO A 118 -21.16 14.13 6.45
CA PRO A 118 -21.07 15.50 6.95
C PRO A 118 -21.59 15.64 8.40
N GLU A 119 -22.43 14.71 8.86
CA GLU A 119 -22.97 14.71 10.23
C GLU A 119 -22.04 14.04 11.25
N THR A 120 -21.05 13.24 10.81
CA THR A 120 -20.13 12.56 11.72
C THR A 120 -19.19 13.59 12.34
N LYS A 121 -19.24 13.71 13.67
CA LYS A 121 -18.27 14.49 14.44
C LYS A 121 -16.89 13.84 14.31
N ARG A 122 -15.88 14.67 14.10
CA ARG A 122 -14.51 14.15 13.99
C ARG A 122 -13.98 13.70 15.35
N TYR A 123 -13.25 12.60 15.40
CA TYR A 123 -12.60 12.14 16.64
C TYR A 123 -11.47 13.06 17.09
N ASP A 124 -10.72 13.64 16.16
CA ASP A 124 -9.62 14.57 16.45
C ASP A 124 -10.10 16.00 16.80
N GLN A 125 -11.26 16.41 16.28
CA GLN A 125 -11.86 17.72 16.50
C GLN A 125 -13.39 17.61 16.69
N PRO A 126 -13.88 17.21 17.88
CA PRO A 126 -15.29 16.85 18.11
C PRO A 126 -16.31 17.97 17.89
N PHE A 127 -15.87 19.22 17.85
CA PHE A 127 -16.71 20.40 17.67
C PHE A 127 -16.75 20.91 16.23
N ILE A 128 -16.06 20.22 15.30
CA ILE A 128 -15.95 20.62 13.89
C ILE A 128 -16.40 19.46 13.00
N THR A 129 -17.19 19.77 11.96
CA THR A 129 -17.56 18.82 10.90
C THR A 129 -16.53 18.84 9.77
N GLY A 130 -16.48 17.78 8.95
CA GLY A 130 -15.58 17.71 7.80
C GLY A 130 -14.66 16.50 7.83
N ASN A 131 -13.47 16.61 7.23
CA ASN A 131 -12.53 15.51 7.12
C ASN A 131 -11.07 15.97 7.32
N CYS A 132 -10.20 15.02 7.65
CA CYS A 132 -8.76 15.26 7.81
C CYS A 132 -7.96 15.06 6.51
N GLY A 133 -8.58 15.05 5.33
CA GLY A 133 -7.85 14.84 4.06
C GLY A 133 -7.27 13.45 3.83
N GLY A 134 -7.30 12.55 4.83
CA GLY A 134 -6.75 11.20 4.73
C GLY A 134 -5.73 10.84 5.83
N GLU A 135 -5.45 11.74 6.78
CA GLU A 135 -4.52 11.49 7.90
C GLU A 135 -4.92 10.31 8.81
N GLY A 136 -6.18 9.87 8.72
CA GLY A 136 -6.64 8.66 9.42
C GLY A 136 -6.93 8.85 10.90
N ILE A 137 -7.24 10.07 11.32
CA ILE A 137 -7.53 10.42 12.72
C ILE A 137 -8.96 10.92 12.97
N CYS A 138 -9.67 11.36 11.92
CA CYS A 138 -10.96 12.02 12.10
C CYS A 138 -12.18 11.07 12.22
N GLY A 139 -12.08 9.82 11.78
CA GLY A 139 -13.21 8.88 11.85
C GLY A 139 -14.37 9.12 10.88
N THR A 140 -14.25 10.02 9.88
CA THR A 140 -15.40 10.38 9.02
C THR A 140 -15.50 9.61 7.71
N CYS A 141 -14.49 8.81 7.34
CA CYS A 141 -14.43 8.03 6.09
C CYS A 141 -14.71 6.53 6.28
N LEU A 142 -15.68 6.24 7.15
CA LEU A 142 -16.04 4.89 7.55
C LEU A 142 -16.61 4.08 6.37
N ILE A 143 -16.21 2.82 6.33
CA ILE A 143 -16.80 1.79 5.49
C ILE A 143 -17.14 0.58 6.36
N GLU A 144 -18.09 -0.22 5.92
CA GLU A 144 -18.36 -1.54 6.50
C GLU A 144 -17.98 -2.62 5.51
N VAL A 145 -17.18 -3.59 5.95
CA VAL A 145 -16.80 -4.74 5.16
C VAL A 145 -17.95 -5.76 5.18
N MET A 146 -18.57 -5.95 4.02
CA MET A 146 -19.70 -6.87 3.86
C MET A 146 -19.24 -8.27 3.50
N ASP A 147 -18.23 -8.37 2.63
CA ASP A 147 -17.67 -9.63 2.13
C ASP A 147 -16.22 -9.44 1.65
N GLY A 148 -15.43 -10.52 1.67
CA GLY A 148 -14.01 -10.54 1.25
C GLY A 148 -13.03 -9.73 2.12
N PRO A 149 -13.07 -9.81 3.46
CA PRO A 149 -12.15 -9.07 4.33
C PRO A 149 -10.66 -9.38 4.07
N GLU A 150 -10.32 -10.58 3.62
CA GLU A 150 -8.98 -11.02 3.25
C GLU A 150 -8.38 -10.28 2.05
N MET A 151 -9.23 -9.57 1.29
CA MET A 151 -8.84 -8.69 0.20
C MET A 151 -8.53 -7.27 0.67
N LEU A 152 -8.55 -7.00 1.98
CA LEU A 152 -8.18 -5.71 2.57
C LEU A 152 -6.96 -5.87 3.48
N SER A 153 -6.17 -4.81 3.59
CA SER A 153 -5.07 -4.76 4.57
C SER A 153 -5.60 -4.90 5.99
N GLU A 154 -4.79 -5.47 6.89
CA GLU A 154 -5.12 -5.51 8.31
C GLU A 154 -5.32 -4.10 8.89
N ALA A 155 -6.11 -4.00 9.95
CA ALA A 155 -6.29 -2.75 10.69
C ALA A 155 -5.08 -2.54 11.61
N ASP A 156 -4.47 -1.36 11.55
CA ASP A 156 -3.38 -1.02 12.44
C ASP A 156 -3.88 -0.59 13.83
N ASN A 157 -2.94 -0.47 14.78
CA ASN A 157 -3.25 -0.15 16.18
C ASN A 157 -4.03 1.16 16.35
N LEU A 158 -3.75 2.17 15.51
CA LEU A 158 -4.44 3.44 15.59
C LEU A 158 -5.88 3.30 15.09
N GLU A 159 -6.09 2.59 13.98
CA GLU A 159 -7.44 2.28 13.48
C GLU A 159 -8.25 1.50 14.52
N ASN A 160 -7.65 0.46 15.12
CA ASN A 160 -8.30 -0.35 16.16
C ASN A 160 -8.68 0.49 17.39
N MET A 161 -7.81 1.40 17.83
CA MET A 161 -8.10 2.32 18.94
C MET A 161 -9.25 3.28 18.59
N LEU A 162 -9.25 3.85 17.37
CA LEU A 162 -10.32 4.78 16.95
C LEU A 162 -11.67 4.09 16.80
N LEU A 163 -11.68 2.80 16.41
CA LEU A 163 -12.89 2.02 16.15
C LEU A 163 -13.25 1.05 17.28
N GLU A 164 -12.62 1.14 18.46
CA GLU A 164 -12.82 0.23 19.59
C GLU A 164 -14.30 0.07 20.00
N ASN A 165 -15.07 1.15 19.88
CA ASN A 165 -16.50 1.20 20.23
C ASN A 165 -17.43 1.12 19.00
N GLN A 166 -16.92 0.71 17.84
CA GLN A 166 -17.68 0.57 16.59
C GLN A 166 -17.83 -0.92 16.21
N PRO A 167 -18.75 -1.28 15.30
CA PRO A 167 -18.84 -2.65 14.81
C PRO A 167 -17.52 -3.16 14.25
N ILE A 168 -17.16 -4.41 14.55
CA ILE A 168 -15.89 -5.04 14.14
C ILE A 168 -15.65 -5.00 12.63
N ARG A 169 -16.72 -5.00 11.83
CA ARG A 169 -16.64 -4.95 10.37
C ARG A 169 -16.35 -3.55 9.82
N TRP A 170 -16.30 -2.53 10.67
CA TRP A 170 -16.05 -1.17 10.24
C TRP A 170 -14.56 -0.91 10.07
N ARG A 171 -14.23 -0.12 9.05
CA ARG A 171 -12.86 0.27 8.70
C ARG A 171 -12.85 1.74 8.28
N LEU A 172 -11.68 2.36 8.34
CA LEU A 172 -11.42 3.67 7.75
C LEU A 172 -10.92 3.47 6.32
N SER A 173 -11.69 3.91 5.32
CA SER A 173 -11.30 3.78 3.91
C SER A 173 -9.96 4.46 3.59
N CYS A 174 -9.57 5.49 4.35
CA CYS A 174 -8.26 6.15 4.20
C CYS A 174 -7.08 5.33 4.75
N ARG A 175 -7.31 4.38 5.66
CA ARG A 175 -6.29 3.47 6.21
C ARG A 175 -6.35 2.08 5.58
N THR A 176 -7.33 1.83 4.71
CA THR A 176 -7.56 0.54 4.08
C THR A 176 -6.91 0.48 2.71
N PHE A 177 -6.13 -0.57 2.45
CA PHE A 177 -5.56 -0.88 1.14
C PHE A 177 -6.17 -2.17 0.60
N VAL A 178 -6.37 -2.25 -0.71
CA VAL A 178 -7.01 -3.41 -1.36
C VAL A 178 -5.98 -4.39 -1.90
N GLY A 179 -6.27 -5.68 -1.88
CA GLY A 179 -5.41 -6.76 -2.37
C GLY A 179 -4.05 -6.80 -1.67
N PRO A 180 -3.95 -7.09 -0.36
CA PRO A 180 -2.66 -7.29 0.29
C PRO A 180 -1.84 -8.38 -0.43
N ASP A 181 -0.52 -8.27 -0.40
CA ASP A 181 0.42 -9.24 -1.01
C ASP A 181 0.19 -9.54 -2.50
N ASN A 182 -0.22 -8.54 -3.27
CA ASN A 182 -0.49 -8.68 -4.70
C ASN A 182 -1.63 -9.66 -5.05
N LYS A 183 -2.61 -9.84 -4.15
CA LYS A 183 -3.77 -10.71 -4.41
C LYS A 183 -4.75 -10.07 -5.40
N SER A 184 -5.23 -10.87 -6.35
CA SER A 184 -6.41 -10.59 -7.17
C SER A 184 -7.67 -11.10 -6.50
N GLY A 185 -8.83 -10.48 -6.76
CA GLY A 185 -10.09 -10.99 -6.23
C GLY A 185 -11.20 -9.96 -6.21
N SER A 186 -12.19 -10.15 -5.33
CA SER A 186 -13.28 -9.21 -5.12
C SER A 186 -13.57 -8.98 -3.65
N VAL A 187 -13.98 -7.77 -3.30
CA VAL A 187 -14.42 -7.37 -1.96
C VAL A 187 -15.70 -6.56 -2.07
N LYS A 188 -16.61 -6.72 -1.10
CA LYS A 188 -17.81 -5.90 -1.00
C LYS A 188 -17.77 -5.04 0.26
N VAL A 189 -17.94 -3.74 0.09
CA VAL A 189 -18.00 -2.77 1.18
C VAL A 189 -19.26 -1.91 1.07
N ARG A 190 -19.74 -1.40 2.20
CA ARG A 190 -20.76 -0.34 2.26
C ARG A 190 -20.08 0.96 2.64
N ALA A 191 -20.33 2.02 1.88
CA ALA A 191 -19.84 3.36 2.18
C ALA A 191 -20.74 4.02 3.23
N VAL A 192 -20.14 4.78 4.15
CA VAL A 192 -20.86 5.59 5.15
C VAL A 192 -21.91 4.77 5.95
N PRO A 193 -21.52 3.64 6.57
CA PRO A 193 -22.45 2.74 7.27
C PRO A 193 -23.14 3.40 8.47
N GLN A 194 -22.55 4.46 9.04
CA GLN A 194 -23.09 5.19 10.17
C GLN A 194 -24.39 5.94 9.86
N LYS A 195 -24.69 6.24 8.58
CA LYS A 195 -25.95 6.89 8.18
C LYS A 195 -27.15 5.98 8.50
N GLU A 196 -27.09 4.72 8.08
CA GLU A 196 -28.14 3.72 8.37
C GLU A 196 -28.31 3.52 9.89
N MET A 197 -27.21 3.44 10.65
CA MET A 197 -27.26 3.33 12.12
C MET A 197 -27.93 4.53 12.80
N ARG A 198 -27.77 5.74 12.26
CA ARG A 198 -28.48 6.93 12.79
C ARG A 198 -29.96 6.89 12.45
N GLU A 199 -30.31 6.47 11.23
CA GLU A 199 -31.70 6.36 10.78
C GLU A 199 -32.47 5.28 11.56
N SER A 200 -31.82 4.16 11.87
CA SER A 200 -32.45 3.08 12.66
C SER A 200 -32.73 3.47 14.12
N ARG A 201 -31.94 4.38 14.71
CA ARG A 201 -32.13 4.90 16.08
C ARG A 201 -33.26 5.93 16.19
N LYS A 202 -33.73 6.49 15.07
CA LYS A 202 -34.84 7.45 15.02
C LYS A 202 -36.21 6.79 14.91
N LYS A 203 -36.25 5.49 14.60
CA LYS A 203 -37.47 4.66 14.58
C LYS A 203 -37.69 4.03 15.95
#